data_AF-A0A1Y5LBD0-F1
#
_entry.id   AF-A0A1Y5LBD0-F1
#
_cell.length_a   1.000
_cell.length_b   1.000
_cell.length_c   1.000
_cell.angle_alpha   90.00
_cell.angle_beta   90.00
_cell.angle_gamma   90.00
#
_symmetry.space_group_name_H-M   'P 1'
#
loop_
_entity.id
_entity.type
_entity.pdbx_description
1 polymer ?
#
loop_
_entity_poly.entity_id
_entity_poly.type
_entity_poly.pdbx_seq_one_letter_code
_entity_poly.pdbx_strand_id
1 'polypeptide(L)'
;MVFKLRHPLNGHIYSALPDAFVEVDKNGKTGIFDRYGAWVSGDVRTADPEMCRWVGTHEKAVVSRHASGFGRSHASTPTPSAKEV
;
A
#
# COMPACT_ATOMS: atom_id res chain seq x y z
N MET A 1 -7.56 7.72 10.61
CA MET A 1 -8.53 6.70 10.15
C MET A 1 -7.79 5.60 9.42
N VAL A 2 -8.14 4.33 9.66
CA VAL A 2 -7.62 3.18 8.90
C VAL A 2 -8.44 3.02 7.62
N PHE A 3 -7.77 2.95 6.46
CA PHE A 3 -8.44 2.65 5.20
C PHE A 3 -8.93 1.20 5.20
N LYS A 4 -10.21 0.98 4.87
CA LYS A 4 -10.83 -0.34 4.79
C LYS A 4 -11.62 -0.49 3.51
N LEU A 5 -11.53 -1.66 2.88
CA LEU A 5 -12.24 -1.98 1.66
C LEU A 5 -12.89 -3.35 1.78
N ARG A 6 -14.18 -3.43 1.42
CA ARG A 6 -14.90 -4.70 1.30
C ARG A 6 -14.72 -5.24 -0.12
N HIS A 7 -14.29 -6.48 -0.23
CA HIS A 7 -14.14 -7.15 -1.51
C HIS A 7 -15.52 -7.35 -2.17
N PRO A 8 -15.71 -6.97 -3.44
CA PRO A 8 -17.03 -6.94 -4.09
C PRO A 8 -17.64 -8.32 -4.32
N LEU A 9 -16.84 -9.35 -4.61
CA LEU A 9 -17.35 -10.70 -4.91
C LEU A 9 -17.64 -11.57 -3.67
N ASN A 10 -16.78 -11.54 -2.65
CA ASN A 10 -16.86 -12.46 -1.51
C ASN A 10 -17.16 -11.76 -0.17
N GLY A 11 -17.20 -10.43 -0.13
CA GLY A 11 -17.52 -9.68 1.08
C GLY A 11 -16.43 -9.64 2.15
N HIS A 12 -15.25 -10.24 1.92
CA HIS A 12 -14.12 -10.17 2.86
C HIS A 12 -13.67 -8.71 3.06
N ILE A 13 -13.18 -8.40 4.25
CA ILE A 13 -12.75 -7.04 4.60
C ILE A 13 -11.23 -6.98 4.60
N TYR A 14 -10.69 -5.99 3.90
CA TYR A 14 -9.26 -5.70 3.86
C TYR A 14 -9.02 -4.36 4.54
N SER A 15 -8.16 -4.33 5.57
CA SER A 15 -7.81 -3.13 6.32
C SER A 15 -6.32 -2.82 6.17
N ALA A 16 -6.00 -1.58 5.82
CA ALA A 16 -4.61 -1.14 5.72
C ALA A 16 -3.98 -1.03 7.12
N LEU A 17 -2.78 -1.57 7.26
CA LEU A 17 -1.94 -1.45 8.45
C LEU A 17 -0.65 -0.67 8.10
N PRO A 18 0.16 -0.28 9.09
CA PRO A 18 1.50 0.27 8.85
C PRO A 18 2.38 -0.69 8.05
N ASP A 19 3.43 -0.15 7.43
CA ASP A 19 4.44 -0.88 6.66
C ASP A 19 3.86 -1.66 5.46
N ALA A 20 2.78 -1.12 4.90
CA ALA A 20 1.99 -1.70 3.81
C ALA A 20 1.46 -3.11 4.11
N PHE A 21 1.33 -3.48 5.38
CA PHE A 21 0.62 -4.69 5.78
C PHE A 21 -0.89 -4.52 5.60
N VAL A 22 -1.57 -5.65 5.47
CA VAL A 22 -3.01 -5.71 5.26
C VAL A 22 -3.59 -6.78 6.17
N GLU A 23 -4.54 -6.39 7.01
CA GLU A 23 -5.38 -7.33 7.75
C GLU A 23 -6.55 -7.74 6.87
N VAL A 24 -6.76 -9.04 6.73
CA VAL A 24 -7.87 -9.63 5.97
C VAL A 24 -8.79 -10.36 6.93
N ASP A 25 -10.03 -9.87 7.05
CA ASP A 25 -11.11 -10.56 7.75
C ASP A 25 -11.95 -11.38 6.77
N LYS A 26 -12.10 -12.66 7.09
CA LYS A 26 -13.01 -13.59 6.43
C LYS A 26 -14.00 -14.14 7.45
N ASN A 27 -15.11 -13.43 7.62
CA ASN A 27 -16.21 -13.82 8.50
C ASN A 27 -15.76 -13.99 9.95
N GLY A 28 -14.99 -13.04 10.48
CA GLY A 28 -14.52 -13.02 11.86
C GLY A 28 -13.21 -13.76 12.13
N LYS A 29 -12.61 -14.40 11.12
CA LYS A 29 -11.23 -14.89 11.17
C LYS A 29 -10.32 -13.91 10.46
N THR A 30 -9.16 -13.61 11.05
CA THR A 30 -8.22 -12.65 10.50
C THR A 30 -6.90 -13.27 10.08
N GLY A 31 -6.21 -12.60 9.16
CA GLY A 31 -4.83 -12.91 8.78
C GLY A 31 -4.13 -11.64 8.32
N ILE A 32 -2.84 -11.55 8.59
CA ILE A 32 -1.99 -10.43 8.15
C ILE A 32 -1.20 -10.86 6.93
N PHE A 33 -1.23 -10.01 5.92
CA PHE A 33 -0.53 -10.20 4.66
C PHE A 33 0.31 -8.96 4.34
N ASP A 34 1.40 -9.14 3.62
CA ASP A 34 2.10 -8.00 3.03
C ASP A 34 1.36 -7.47 1.78
N ARG A 35 1.85 -6.36 1.23
CA ARG A 35 1.31 -5.75 0.00
C ARG A 35 1.39 -6.63 -1.26
N TYR A 36 2.13 -7.73 -1.22
CA TYR A 36 2.26 -8.70 -2.32
C TYR A 36 1.37 -9.92 -2.10
N GLY A 37 0.59 -9.95 -1.01
CA GLY A 37 -0.27 -11.07 -0.65
C GLY A 37 0.46 -12.22 0.02
N ALA A 38 1.73 -12.03 0.45
CA ALA A 38 2.43 -13.04 1.23
C ALA A 38 1.87 -13.07 2.65
N TRP A 39 1.57 -14.27 3.14
CA TRP A 39 1.05 -14.47 4.49
C TRP A 39 2.13 -14.22 5.55
N VAL A 40 1.77 -13.49 6.59
CA VAL A 40 2.66 -13.12 7.71
C VAL A 40 2.20 -13.80 9.01
N SER A 41 0.92 -13.67 9.37
CA SER A 41 0.39 -14.22 10.64
C SER A 41 -1.14 -14.42 10.60
N GLY A 42 -1.69 -15.11 11.60
CA GLY A 42 -3.13 -15.33 11.79
C GLY A 42 -3.72 -16.59 11.17
N ASP A 43 -5.03 -16.75 11.32
CA ASP A 43 -5.79 -17.95 10.95
C ASP A 43 -6.12 -17.99 9.44
N VAL A 44 -6.34 -16.83 8.83
CA VAL A 44 -6.58 -16.72 7.39
C VAL A 44 -5.24 -16.84 6.67
N ARG A 45 -5.07 -17.93 5.91
CA ARG A 45 -3.83 -18.24 5.16
C ARG A 45 -3.85 -17.82 3.68
N THR A 46 -4.99 -17.35 3.19
CA THR A 46 -5.15 -16.96 1.78
C THR A 46 -5.79 -15.58 1.68
N ALA A 47 -5.38 -14.78 0.70
CA ALA A 47 -5.95 -13.47 0.40
C ALA A 47 -5.86 -13.21 -1.11
N ASP A 48 -6.65 -12.28 -1.62
CA ASP A 48 -6.50 -11.78 -2.99
C ASP A 48 -5.27 -10.85 -3.04
N PRO A 49 -4.21 -11.20 -3.81
CA PRO A 49 -2.99 -10.40 -3.87
C PRO A 49 -3.21 -8.98 -4.41
N GLU A 50 -4.14 -8.78 -5.36
CA GLU A 50 -4.42 -7.46 -5.92
C GLU A 50 -5.16 -6.56 -4.92
N MET A 51 -6.03 -7.15 -4.11
CA MET A 51 -6.65 -6.43 -2.99
C MET A 51 -5.62 -6.04 -1.93
N CYS A 52 -4.69 -6.94 -1.58
CA CYS A 52 -3.58 -6.62 -0.68
C CYS A 52 -2.72 -5.49 -1.27
N ARG A 53 -2.39 -5.56 -2.56
CA ARG A 53 -1.63 -4.51 -3.26
C ARG A 53 -2.35 -3.17 -3.22
N TRP A 54 -3.65 -3.14 -3.46
CA TRP A 54 -4.43 -1.90 -3.45
C TRP A 54 -4.53 -1.32 -2.05
N VAL A 55 -4.98 -2.12 -1.07
CA VAL A 55 -5.22 -1.66 0.31
C VAL A 55 -3.90 -1.30 1.00
N GLY A 56 -2.84 -2.07 0.81
CA GLY A 56 -1.52 -1.80 1.39
C GLY A 56 -0.88 -0.48 0.90
N THR A 57 -1.33 0.08 -0.23
CA THR A 57 -0.87 1.42 -0.68
C THR A 57 -1.56 2.59 0.04
N HIS A 58 -2.59 2.30 0.85
CA HIS A 58 -3.36 3.29 1.60
C HIS A 58 -3.03 3.26 3.11
N GLU A 59 -1.85 2.76 3.49
CA GLU A 59 -1.34 2.75 4.88
C GLU A 59 -1.26 4.15 5.50
N LYS A 60 -1.00 5.15 4.66
CA LYS A 60 -0.94 6.56 5.01
C LYS A 60 -2.10 7.22 4.29
N ALA A 61 -2.80 8.13 4.99
CA ALA A 61 -3.80 8.98 4.35
C ALA A 61 -3.14 9.63 3.12
N VAL A 62 -3.52 9.17 1.93
CA VAL A 62 -2.95 9.68 0.69
C VAL A 62 -3.51 11.09 0.55
N VAL A 63 -2.68 12.11 0.76
CA VAL A 63 -3.01 13.44 0.24
C VAL A 63 -3.27 13.24 -1.25
N SER A 64 -4.47 13.58 -1.70
CA SER A 64 -4.87 13.37 -3.09
C SER A 64 -3.75 13.81 -4.04
N ARG A 65 -3.39 12.98 -5.03
CA ARG A 65 -2.39 13.36 -6.04
C ARG A 65 -2.80 14.62 -6.82
N HIS A 66 -4.11 14.89 -6.89
CA HIS A 66 -4.65 16.15 -7.41
C HIS A 66 -4.36 17.33 -6.46
N ALA A 67 -4.32 17.10 -5.15
CA ALA A 67 -3.91 18.12 -4.18
C ALA A 67 -2.38 18.30 -4.14
N SER A 68 -1.60 17.29 -4.51
CA SER A 68 -0.12 17.34 -4.44
C SER A 68 0.58 17.95 -5.66
N GLY A 69 -0.14 18.20 -6.76
CA GLY A 69 0.47 18.66 -8.02
C GLY A 69 1.40 17.60 -8.63
N PHE A 70 1.61 17.67 -9.94
CA PHE A 70 2.47 16.75 -10.69
C PHE A 70 3.97 17.10 -10.47
N GLY A 71 4.43 17.10 -9.22
CA GLY A 71 5.82 17.39 -8.86
C GLY A 71 6.71 16.15 -9.02
N ARG A 72 7.12 15.83 -10.26
CA ARG A 72 8.26 14.92 -10.46
C ARG A 72 9.54 15.63 -10.02
N SER A 73 10.06 15.33 -8.84
CA SER A 73 11.44 15.64 -8.50
C SER A 73 12.36 14.69 -9.26
N HIS A 74 12.66 15.00 -10.53
CA HIS A 74 13.90 14.50 -11.12
C HIS A 74 15.03 15.26 -10.46
N ALA A 75 15.83 14.57 -9.65
CA ALA A 75 17.08 15.12 -9.14
C ALA A 75 17.99 15.44 -10.34
N SER A 76 18.12 16.71 -10.69
CA SER A 76 19.13 17.17 -11.62
C SER A 76 20.49 16.87 -11.01
N THR A 77 21.23 15.94 -11.61
CA THR A 77 22.64 15.75 -11.30
C THR A 77 23.38 17.05 -11.67
N PRO A 78 24.17 17.68 -10.77
CA PRO A 78 24.94 18.84 -11.15
C PRO A 78 26.03 18.41 -12.12
N THR A 79 26.02 18.99 -13.33
CA THR A 79 27.11 18.93 -14.29
C THR A 79 28.37 19.53 -13.66
N PRO A 80 29.50 18.81 -13.57
CA PRO A 80 30.75 19.43 -13.14
C PRO A 80 31.23 20.35 -14.28
N SER A 81 31.17 21.67 -14.06
CA SER A 81 31.77 22.64 -14.98
C SER A 81 33.29 22.62 -14.80
N ALA A 82 33.97 21.93 -15.71
CA ALA A 82 35.40 22.06 -15.91
C ALA A 82 35.73 23.49 -16.38
N LYS A 83 36.64 24.17 -15.67
CA LYS A 83 37.94 24.63 -16.20
C LYS A 83 38.61 25.60 -15.22
N GLU A 84 39.70 25.12 -14.63
CA GLU A 84 40.89 25.93 -14.36
C GLU A 84 41.40 26.56 -15.67
N VAL A 85 41.75 27.85 -15.60
CA VAL A 85 42.97 28.54 -16.07
C VAL A 85 42.73 30.05 -16.01
#